data_AF-A0A2G9GXL7-F1
#
_entry.id   AF-A0A2G9GXL7-F1
#
_cell.length_a   1.000
_cell.length_b   1.000
_cell.length_c   1.000
_cell.angle_alpha   90.00
_cell.angle_beta   90.00
_cell.angle_gamma   90.00
#
_symmetry.space_group_name_H-M   'P 1'
#
loop_
_entity.id
_entity.type
_entity.pdbx_description
1 polymer ?
#
loop_
_entity_poly.entity_id
_entity_poly.type
_entity_poly.pdbx_seq_one_letter_code
_entity_poly.pdbx_strand_id
1 'polypeptide(L)'
;MTQLRETHLIIRDIDLSTREEELILLKKILMHHSLITLWIDGRIDGRIGFNFPCYQPGMCPNLVELQLFVSVIEGDVMQVLGNFPMLKSLELGGNAFTGREMICHATAFPQLKRLTLWGLPNLEKWEVEQGAMPNLSYLVIYECTKLEMIPDGLRFITTLQKLTTLRMPKKFNDRLLVVNGEPGQDYHKVRHIPSIRLIDQQI
;
A
#
# COMPACT_ATOMS: atom_id res chain seq x y z
N MET A 1 -22.29 22.41 18.13
CA MET A 1 -21.04 22.09 17.41
C MET A 1 -20.27 21.07 18.22
N THR A 2 -20.52 19.80 18.01
CA THR A 2 -19.77 18.72 18.66
C THR A 2 -18.46 18.55 17.89
N GLN A 3 -17.36 19.06 18.45
CA GLN A 3 -16.02 18.68 18.03
C GLN A 3 -15.88 17.18 18.26
N LEU A 4 -15.98 16.38 17.19
CA LEU A 4 -15.49 15.01 17.22
C LEU A 4 -13.97 15.10 17.42
N ARG A 5 -13.52 14.76 18.64
CA ARG A 5 -12.11 14.48 18.94
C ARG A 5 -11.58 13.48 17.91
N GLU A 6 -10.30 13.58 17.60
CA GLU A 6 -9.55 12.71 16.68
C GLU A 6 -10.21 11.33 16.53
N THR A 7 -10.69 11.08 15.32
CA THR A 7 -11.53 9.91 15.04
C THR A 7 -10.66 8.80 14.52
N HIS A 8 -10.56 7.75 15.33
CA HIS A 8 -9.98 6.47 14.98
C HIS A 8 -11.12 5.52 14.65
N LEU A 9 -11.20 5.08 13.40
CA LEU A 9 -12.29 4.23 12.96
C LEU A 9 -11.77 2.87 12.50
N ILE A 10 -12.40 1.82 13.02
CA ILE A 10 -12.21 0.44 12.57
C ILE A 10 -13.54 -0.02 12.02
N ILE A 11 -13.56 -0.40 10.75
CA ILE A 11 -14.71 -0.98 10.07
C ILE A 11 -14.36 -2.43 9.79
N ARG A 12 -15.16 -3.37 10.30
CA ARG A 12 -14.99 -4.80 10.08
C ARG A 12 -16.19 -5.36 9.34
N ASP A 13 -15.97 -6.45 8.63
CA ASP A 13 -17.00 -7.23 7.94
C ASP A 13 -17.83 -6.40 6.95
N ILE A 14 -17.24 -5.38 6.31
CA ILE A 14 -17.98 -4.53 5.37
C ILE A 14 -18.33 -5.32 4.10
N ASP A 15 -19.62 -5.34 3.74
CA ASP A 15 -20.14 -6.00 2.52
C ASP A 15 -20.59 -4.94 1.51
N LEU A 16 -19.61 -4.39 0.80
CA LEU A 16 -19.84 -3.41 -0.25
C LEU A 16 -20.26 -4.03 -1.59
N SER A 17 -20.39 -5.36 -1.66
CA SER A 17 -20.69 -6.08 -2.90
C SER A 17 -22.13 -5.89 -3.38
N THR A 18 -23.04 -5.37 -2.53
CA THR A 18 -24.48 -5.40 -2.83
C THR A 18 -25.32 -4.19 -2.40
N ARG A 19 -24.80 -3.19 -1.66
CA ARG A 19 -25.65 -2.15 -1.06
C ARG A 19 -25.13 -0.71 -1.26
N GLU A 20 -25.85 0.08 -2.06
CA GLU A 20 -25.58 1.52 -2.27
C GLU A 20 -25.46 2.31 -0.95
N GLU A 21 -26.21 1.92 0.07
CA GLU A 21 -26.23 2.55 1.40
C GLU A 21 -24.86 2.50 2.09
N GLU A 22 -24.14 1.39 1.98
CA GLU A 22 -22.83 1.21 2.63
C GLU A 22 -21.74 2.03 1.90
N LEU A 23 -21.84 2.15 0.57
CA LEU A 23 -20.98 3.05 -0.21
C LEU A 23 -21.23 4.53 0.13
N ILE A 24 -22.49 4.91 0.36
CA ILE A 24 -22.84 6.27 0.82
C ILE A 24 -22.26 6.53 2.20
N LEU A 25 -22.34 5.57 3.12
CA LEU A 25 -21.75 5.69 4.45
C LEU A 25 -20.22 5.82 4.38
N LEU A 26 -19.56 4.98 3.57
CA LEU A 26 -18.12 5.04 3.37
C LEU A 26 -17.70 6.42 2.82
N LYS A 27 -18.39 6.94 1.80
CA LYS A 27 -18.13 8.30 1.29
C LYS A 27 -18.28 9.37 2.38
N LYS A 28 -19.33 9.29 3.21
CA LYS A 28 -19.51 10.23 4.33
C LYS A 28 -18.38 10.16 5.35
N ILE A 29 -17.89 8.96 5.67
CA ILE A 29 -16.75 8.74 6.56
C ILE A 29 -15.48 9.35 5.96
N LEU A 30 -15.20 9.08 4.68
CA LEU A 30 -14.00 9.58 3.99
C LEU A 30 -14.01 11.11 3.84
N MET A 31 -15.17 11.75 3.84
CA MET A 31 -15.28 13.22 3.81
C MET A 31 -15.18 13.87 5.21
N HIS A 32 -15.06 13.07 6.27
CA HIS A 32 -15.04 13.58 7.64
C HIS A 32 -13.65 14.13 8.02
N HIS A 33 -13.59 15.39 8.44
CA HIS A 33 -12.32 16.10 8.67
C HIS A 33 -11.59 15.68 9.96
N SER A 34 -12.27 15.01 10.90
CA SER A 34 -11.65 14.50 12.13
C SER A 34 -11.01 13.12 11.99
N LEU A 35 -11.13 12.47 10.83
CA LEU A 35 -10.61 11.11 10.63
C LEU A 35 -9.08 11.13 10.57
N ILE A 36 -8.44 10.47 11.53
CA ILE A 36 -6.97 10.39 11.65
C ILE A 36 -6.47 9.01 11.27
N THR A 37 -7.15 7.96 11.71
CA THR A 37 -6.81 6.58 11.35
C THR A 37 -8.04 5.84 10.87
N LEU A 38 -7.87 5.08 9.79
CA LEU A 38 -8.92 4.26 9.22
C LEU A 38 -8.39 2.85 8.99
N TRP A 39 -9.02 1.87 9.61
CA TRP A 39 -8.85 0.46 9.33
C TRP A 39 -10.14 -0.05 8.70
N ILE A 40 -10.04 -0.58 7.48
CA ILE A 40 -11.13 -1.31 6.82
C ILE A 40 -10.71 -2.77 6.65
N ASP A 41 -11.54 -3.67 7.16
CA ASP A 41 -11.42 -5.12 6.98
C ASP A 41 -12.72 -5.63 6.34
N GLY A 42 -12.62 -6.13 5.11
CA GLY A 42 -13.77 -6.67 4.38
C GLY A 42 -14.00 -8.16 4.62
N ARG A 43 -15.09 -8.71 4.08
CA ARG A 43 -15.37 -10.15 4.17
C ARG A 43 -14.64 -10.95 3.07
N ILE A 44 -14.23 -12.16 3.45
CA ILE A 44 -13.49 -13.13 2.60
C ILE A 44 -14.44 -13.87 1.62
N ASP A 45 -15.74 -13.58 1.62
CA ASP A 45 -16.80 -14.35 0.97
C ASP A 45 -16.90 -14.15 -0.54
N GLY A 46 -15.80 -14.41 -1.27
CA GLY A 46 -15.76 -14.91 -2.66
C GLY A 46 -16.47 -14.08 -3.74
N ARG A 47 -17.06 -12.93 -3.41
CA ARG A 47 -17.87 -12.11 -4.31
C ARG A 47 -17.45 -10.66 -4.20
N ILE A 48 -16.69 -10.27 -5.23
CA ILE A 48 -16.66 -8.96 -5.89
C ILE A 48 -16.35 -7.78 -4.99
N GLY A 49 -15.12 -7.28 -5.17
CA GLY A 49 -14.89 -5.89 -5.55
C GLY A 49 -15.66 -4.82 -4.81
N PHE A 50 -15.04 -4.10 -3.88
CA PHE A 50 -15.51 -2.75 -3.61
C PHE A 50 -14.70 -1.74 -4.40
N ASN A 51 -15.40 -0.93 -5.19
CA ASN A 51 -14.75 0.22 -5.83
C ASN A 51 -14.50 1.28 -4.75
N PHE A 52 -13.24 1.43 -4.35
CA PHE A 52 -12.84 2.54 -3.48
C PHE A 52 -13.26 3.85 -4.17
N PRO A 53 -13.92 4.80 -3.46
CA PRO A 53 -14.39 6.03 -4.10
C PRO A 53 -13.27 6.79 -4.78
N CYS A 54 -13.49 7.32 -6.00
CA CYS A 54 -12.51 8.18 -6.65
C CYS A 54 -12.17 9.37 -5.74
N TYR A 55 -10.93 9.87 -5.83
CA TYR A 55 -10.50 11.01 -5.03
C TYR A 55 -11.38 12.24 -5.29
N GLN A 56 -11.78 12.90 -4.21
CA GLN A 56 -12.48 14.19 -4.25
C GLN A 56 -11.72 15.20 -3.39
N PRO A 57 -11.60 16.48 -3.81
CA PRO A 57 -11.01 17.52 -2.99
C PRO A 57 -11.67 17.59 -1.61
N GLY A 58 -10.86 17.61 -0.55
CA GLY A 58 -11.35 17.60 0.83
C GLY A 58 -11.66 16.20 1.40
N MET A 59 -11.40 15.13 0.65
CA MET A 59 -11.46 13.76 1.17
C MET A 59 -10.25 13.48 2.08
N CYS A 60 -10.52 12.97 3.29
CA CYS A 60 -9.52 12.54 4.27
C CYS A 60 -8.35 13.53 4.48
N PRO A 61 -8.61 14.84 4.74
CA PRO A 61 -7.55 15.86 4.75
C PRO A 61 -6.54 15.66 5.89
N ASN A 62 -6.96 15.00 6.98
CA ASN A 62 -6.15 14.76 8.17
C ASN A 62 -5.85 13.26 8.39
N LEU A 63 -6.15 12.40 7.42
CA LEU A 63 -5.89 10.97 7.55
C LEU A 63 -4.39 10.71 7.55
N VAL A 64 -3.89 10.12 8.63
CA VAL A 64 -2.47 9.83 8.88
C VAL A 64 -2.16 8.36 8.63
N GLU A 65 -3.09 7.47 8.97
CA GLU A 65 -2.91 6.02 8.83
C GLU A 65 -4.12 5.38 8.17
N LEU A 66 -3.83 4.56 7.16
CA LEU A 66 -4.82 3.79 6.44
C LEU A 66 -4.37 2.34 6.34
N GLN A 67 -5.24 1.43 6.78
CA GLN A 67 -5.06 0.01 6.61
C GLN A 67 -6.29 -0.56 5.90
N LEU A 68 -6.05 -1.24 4.78
CA LEU A 68 -7.08 -1.88 3.99
C LEU A 68 -6.76 -3.37 3.93
N PHE A 69 -7.68 -4.20 4.43
CA PHE A 69 -7.59 -5.66 4.40
C PHE A 69 -8.82 -6.25 3.73
N VAL A 70 -8.63 -7.33 2.97
CA VAL A 70 -9.76 -8.10 2.39
C VAL A 70 -10.73 -7.19 1.64
N SER A 71 -10.14 -6.35 0.80
CA SER A 71 -10.75 -5.17 0.22
C SER A 71 -10.52 -5.24 -1.27
N VAL A 72 -11.41 -5.84 -2.05
CA VAL A 72 -11.13 -5.98 -3.49
C VAL A 72 -11.25 -4.60 -4.13
N ILE A 73 -10.16 -3.84 -4.21
CA ILE A 73 -10.15 -2.56 -4.88
C ILE A 73 -9.79 -2.81 -6.34
N GLU A 74 -10.80 -2.75 -7.22
CA GLU A 74 -10.58 -2.78 -8.65
C GLU A 74 -10.14 -1.38 -9.14
N GLY A 75 -9.15 -1.33 -10.03
CA GLY A 75 -8.61 -0.08 -10.59
C GLY A 75 -7.38 0.47 -9.87
N ASP A 76 -7.03 1.72 -10.19
CA ASP A 76 -5.81 2.37 -9.71
C ASP A 76 -5.99 2.96 -8.30
N VAL A 77 -6.02 2.08 -7.30
CA VAL A 77 -6.18 2.47 -5.88
C VAL A 77 -5.11 3.48 -5.45
N MET A 78 -3.89 3.33 -5.97
CA MET A 78 -2.76 4.17 -5.63
C MET A 78 -2.94 5.59 -6.16
N GLN A 79 -3.66 5.77 -7.28
CA GLN A 79 -4.09 7.10 -7.73
C GLN A 79 -4.98 7.79 -6.70
N VAL A 80 -5.91 7.08 -6.05
CA VAL A 80 -6.77 7.69 -5.03
C VAL A 80 -6.00 7.94 -3.74
N LEU A 81 -5.37 6.91 -3.20
CA LEU A 81 -4.69 6.97 -1.91
C LEU A 81 -3.49 7.93 -1.93
N GLY A 82 -2.85 8.07 -3.09
CA GLY A 82 -1.74 8.97 -3.33
C GLY A 82 -2.07 10.45 -3.13
N ASN A 83 -3.35 10.81 -3.21
CA ASN A 83 -3.80 12.19 -3.04
C ASN A 83 -4.09 12.58 -1.58
N PHE A 84 -3.97 11.66 -0.61
CA PHE A 84 -4.16 11.99 0.79
C PHE A 84 -2.97 12.77 1.36
N PRO A 85 -3.15 14.06 1.71
CA PRO A 85 -2.02 14.97 1.93
C PRO A 85 -1.24 14.64 3.21
N MET A 86 -1.91 14.10 4.23
CA MET A 86 -1.34 13.82 5.55
C MET A 86 -1.01 12.35 5.79
N LEU A 87 -1.21 11.48 4.79
CA LEU A 87 -1.04 10.03 4.95
C LEU A 87 0.44 9.69 5.16
N LYS A 88 0.75 9.10 6.32
CA LYS A 88 2.12 8.70 6.74
C LYS A 88 2.32 7.20 6.76
N SER A 89 1.25 6.43 6.97
CA SER A 89 1.29 4.96 7.01
C SER A 89 0.18 4.39 6.15
N LEU A 90 0.57 3.52 5.20
CA LEU A 90 -0.36 2.79 4.35
C LEU A 90 -0.06 1.29 4.42
N GLU A 91 -1.09 0.51 4.69
CA GLU A 91 -1.05 -0.95 4.61
C GLU A 91 -2.15 -1.46 3.68
N LEU A 92 -1.73 -2.24 2.68
CA LEU A 92 -2.61 -2.99 1.78
C LEU A 92 -2.37 -4.48 2.03
N GLY A 93 -3.33 -5.13 2.69
CA GLY A 93 -3.19 -6.49 3.22
C GLY A 93 -4.26 -7.45 2.72
N GLY A 94 -3.97 -8.76 2.74
CA GLY A 94 -4.98 -9.82 2.65
C GLY A 94 -5.95 -9.68 1.47
N ASN A 95 -5.44 -9.59 0.23
CA ASN A 95 -6.23 -9.35 -0.99
C ASN A 95 -6.85 -7.93 -1.12
N ALA A 96 -6.32 -6.92 -0.43
CA ALA A 96 -6.75 -5.53 -0.57
C ALA A 96 -6.52 -4.91 -1.97
N PHE A 97 -5.80 -5.62 -2.82
CA PHE A 97 -5.55 -5.24 -4.21
C PHE A 97 -5.57 -6.51 -5.06
N THR A 98 -6.47 -6.55 -6.04
CA THR A 98 -6.64 -7.69 -6.95
C THR A 98 -6.12 -7.41 -8.36
N GLY A 99 -5.74 -6.16 -8.64
CA GLY A 99 -5.08 -5.78 -9.87
C GLY A 99 -3.72 -6.49 -10.03
N ARG A 100 -3.25 -6.56 -11.27
CA ARG A 100 -1.94 -7.13 -11.59
C ARG A 100 -0.82 -6.10 -11.60
N GLU A 101 -1.15 -4.85 -11.85
CA GLU A 101 -0.21 -3.76 -12.03
C GLU A 101 -0.57 -2.63 -11.09
N MET A 102 0.37 -2.23 -10.24
CA MET A 102 0.24 -1.13 -9.29
C MET A 102 1.15 0.01 -9.72
N ILE A 103 0.64 1.24 -9.81
CA ILE A 103 1.40 2.41 -10.24
C ILE A 103 1.35 3.48 -9.14
N CYS A 104 2.50 3.93 -8.66
CA CYS A 104 2.61 5.12 -7.82
C CYS A 104 3.02 6.30 -8.70
N HIS A 105 2.05 7.12 -9.10
CA HIS A 105 2.26 8.30 -9.96
C HIS A 105 3.17 9.34 -9.32
N ALA A 106 3.82 10.16 -10.14
CA ALA A 106 4.62 11.28 -9.69
C ALA A 106 3.80 12.18 -8.76
N THR A 107 4.44 12.72 -7.72
CA THR A 107 3.82 13.56 -6.67
C THR A 107 2.83 12.86 -5.74
N ALA A 108 2.47 11.60 -6.00
CA ALA A 108 1.64 10.81 -5.09
C ALA A 108 2.35 10.59 -3.75
N PHE A 109 1.55 10.49 -2.69
CA PHE A 109 1.98 10.15 -1.33
C PHE A 109 3.03 11.14 -0.75
N PRO A 110 2.70 12.44 -0.68
CA PRO A 110 3.68 13.47 -0.33
C PRO A 110 4.27 13.33 1.09
N GLN A 111 3.56 12.69 2.03
CA GLN A 111 3.97 12.54 3.43
C GLN A 111 4.20 11.08 3.85
N LEU A 112 4.10 10.12 2.92
CA LEU A 112 4.13 8.70 3.28
C LEU A 112 5.51 8.29 3.80
N LYS A 113 5.54 7.68 4.99
CA LYS A 113 6.76 7.20 5.66
C LYS A 113 6.85 5.69 5.72
N ARG A 114 5.71 5.00 5.77
CA ARG A 114 5.61 3.54 5.83
C ARG A 114 4.64 3.04 4.77
N LEU A 115 5.10 2.08 3.98
CA LEU A 115 4.27 1.29 3.06
C LEU A 115 4.44 -0.20 3.39
N THR A 116 3.32 -0.87 3.62
CA THR A 116 3.24 -2.33 3.77
C THR A 116 2.37 -2.89 2.65
N LEU A 117 2.93 -3.80 1.85
CA LEU A 117 2.21 -4.62 0.88
C LEU A 117 2.21 -6.06 1.40
N TRP A 118 1.04 -6.58 1.77
CA TRP A 118 0.90 -7.90 2.36
C TRP A 118 -0.15 -8.74 1.62
N GLY A 119 0.24 -9.93 1.18
CA GLY A 119 -0.71 -10.93 0.70
C GLY A 119 -1.52 -10.43 -0.49
N LEU A 120 -0.83 -9.88 -1.49
CA LEU A 120 -1.39 -9.41 -2.76
C LEU A 120 -1.09 -10.44 -3.85
N PRO A 121 -1.86 -11.55 -3.96
CA PRO A 121 -1.49 -12.72 -4.76
C PRO A 121 -1.60 -12.50 -6.27
N ASN A 122 -2.20 -11.41 -6.73
CA ASN A 122 -2.31 -11.07 -8.14
C ASN A 122 -1.32 -9.99 -8.59
N LEU A 123 -0.67 -9.29 -7.67
CA LEU A 123 0.27 -8.24 -8.00
C LEU A 123 1.49 -8.84 -8.70
N GLU A 124 1.65 -8.54 -9.98
CA GLU A 124 2.74 -9.00 -10.85
C GLU A 124 3.76 -7.89 -11.06
N LYS A 125 3.29 -6.67 -11.34
CA LYS A 125 4.12 -5.50 -11.60
C LYS A 125 3.84 -4.37 -10.63
N TRP A 126 4.91 -3.72 -10.21
CA TRP A 126 4.84 -2.51 -9.42
C TRP A 126 5.72 -1.46 -10.08
N GLU A 127 5.13 -0.31 -10.35
CA GLU A 127 5.77 0.87 -10.93
C GLU A 127 5.72 2.03 -9.92
N VAL A 128 6.83 2.75 -9.83
CA VAL A 128 6.97 3.95 -9.00
C VAL A 128 7.59 5.00 -9.91
N GLU A 129 6.82 6.03 -10.23
CA GLU A 129 7.32 7.14 -11.01
C GLU A 129 8.26 8.01 -10.18
N GLN A 130 9.19 8.69 -10.84
CA GLN A 130 10.10 9.61 -10.16
C GLN A 130 9.31 10.73 -9.47
N GLY A 131 9.57 10.93 -8.18
CA GLY A 131 8.88 11.92 -7.35
C GLY A 131 7.68 11.38 -6.58
N ALA A 132 7.29 10.12 -6.76
CA ALA A 132 6.34 9.45 -5.88
C ALA A 132 6.98 9.14 -4.51
N MET A 133 6.17 9.22 -3.45
CA MET A 133 6.56 8.86 -2.07
C MET A 133 7.91 9.46 -1.60
N PRO A 134 8.13 10.78 -1.73
CA PRO A 134 9.45 11.40 -1.51
C PRO A 134 9.99 11.26 -0.07
N ASN A 135 9.15 10.88 0.89
CA ASN A 135 9.49 10.76 2.31
C ASN A 135 9.48 9.31 2.83
N LEU A 136 9.34 8.32 1.95
CA LEU A 136 9.22 6.92 2.36
C LEU A 136 10.49 6.47 3.08
N SER A 137 10.30 5.92 4.28
CA SER A 137 11.37 5.52 5.19
C SER A 137 11.38 4.02 5.47
N TYR A 138 10.22 3.38 5.40
CA TYR A 138 10.04 1.95 5.66
C TYR A 138 9.17 1.31 4.59
N LEU A 139 9.70 0.26 3.96
CA LEU A 139 8.97 -0.57 3.02
C LEU A 139 8.96 -2.03 3.51
N VAL A 140 7.77 -2.62 3.57
CA VAL A 140 7.57 -4.03 3.89
C VAL A 140 6.79 -4.68 2.75
N ILE A 141 7.33 -5.80 2.24
CA ILE A 141 6.67 -6.61 1.21
C ILE A 141 6.59 -8.04 1.73
N TYR A 142 5.38 -8.55 1.87
CA TYR A 142 5.12 -9.82 2.52
C TYR A 142 4.10 -10.64 1.70
N GLU A 143 4.36 -11.91 1.41
CA GLU A 143 3.43 -12.82 0.72
C GLU A 143 2.90 -12.32 -0.65
N CYS A 144 3.62 -11.44 -1.35
CA CYS A 144 3.28 -10.97 -2.69
C CYS A 144 3.92 -11.89 -3.75
N THR A 145 3.48 -13.15 -3.79
CA THR A 145 4.21 -14.25 -4.47
C THR A 145 4.31 -14.16 -5.99
N LYS A 146 3.46 -13.37 -6.64
CA LYS A 146 3.53 -13.10 -8.10
C LYS A 146 4.37 -11.88 -8.45
N LEU A 147 4.75 -11.03 -7.49
CA LEU A 147 5.47 -9.81 -7.78
C LEU A 147 6.85 -10.17 -8.34
N GLU A 148 7.13 -9.71 -9.56
CA GLU A 148 8.30 -10.16 -10.31
C GLU A 148 9.59 -9.49 -9.84
N MET A 149 9.50 -8.20 -9.51
CA MET A 149 10.66 -7.36 -9.19
C MET A 149 10.28 -6.11 -8.39
N ILE A 150 11.29 -5.48 -7.79
CA ILE A 150 11.17 -4.14 -7.21
C ILE A 150 11.13 -3.07 -8.33
N PRO A 151 10.30 -2.01 -8.20
CA PRO A 151 10.23 -0.91 -9.16
C PRO A 151 11.56 -0.18 -9.27
N ASP A 152 11.93 0.22 -10.49
CA ASP A 152 13.13 1.04 -10.72
C ASP A 152 13.10 2.37 -9.96
N GLY A 153 11.92 2.98 -9.83
CA GLY A 153 11.73 4.25 -9.13
C GLY A 153 12.18 4.27 -7.68
N LEU A 154 12.28 3.11 -7.02
CA LEU A 154 12.80 3.05 -5.65
C LEU A 154 14.22 3.58 -5.53
N ARG A 155 15.02 3.56 -6.60
CA ARG A 155 16.39 4.12 -6.61
C ARG A 155 16.42 5.63 -6.33
N PHE A 156 15.31 6.33 -6.55
CA PHE A 156 15.19 7.78 -6.33
C PHE A 156 14.73 8.13 -4.91
N ILE A 157 14.26 7.16 -4.12
CA ILE A 157 13.73 7.36 -2.77
C ILE A 157 14.89 7.26 -1.76
N THR A 158 15.78 8.25 -1.78
CA THR A 158 16.98 8.26 -0.93
C THR A 158 16.67 8.37 0.57
N THR A 159 15.42 8.66 0.94
CA THR A 159 14.94 8.64 2.32
C THR A 159 14.72 7.23 2.87
N LEU A 160 14.66 6.21 2.02
CA LEU A 160 14.31 4.84 2.41
C LEU A 160 15.39 4.23 3.31
N GLN A 161 15.04 4.03 4.58
CA GLN A 161 15.95 3.53 5.60
C GLN A 161 15.93 2.01 5.72
N LYS A 162 14.77 1.40 5.45
CA LYS A 162 14.57 -0.03 5.64
C LYS A 162 13.67 -0.65 4.60
N LEU A 163 14.15 -1.75 4.02
CA LEU A 163 13.39 -2.69 3.21
C LEU A 163 13.32 -4.03 3.94
N THR A 164 12.12 -4.53 4.20
CA THR A 164 11.90 -5.89 4.69
C THR A 164 11.12 -6.67 3.64
N THR A 165 11.64 -7.82 3.20
CA THR A 165 10.84 -8.82 2.49
C THR A 165 10.61 -10.01 3.41
N LEU A 166 9.42 -10.59 3.36
CA LEU A 166 9.06 -11.75 4.15
C LEU A 166 8.29 -12.73 3.27
N ARG A 167 8.60 -14.02 3.34
CA ARG A 167 7.88 -15.09 2.60
C ARG A 167 7.67 -14.75 1.11
N MET A 168 8.67 -14.11 0.50
CA MET A 168 8.71 -13.79 -0.93
C MET A 168 9.39 -14.94 -1.69
N PRO A 169 9.11 -15.12 -3.00
CA PRO A 169 9.79 -16.13 -3.79
C PRO A 169 11.31 -15.93 -3.76
N LYS A 170 12.06 -17.03 -3.65
CA LYS A 170 13.54 -16.99 -3.69
C LYS A 170 14.06 -16.21 -4.90
N LYS A 171 13.46 -16.44 -6.07
CA LYS A 171 13.79 -15.72 -7.32
C LYS A 171 13.64 -14.19 -7.22
N PHE A 172 12.77 -13.69 -6.36
CA PHE A 172 12.59 -12.26 -6.11
C PHE A 172 13.70 -11.75 -5.20
N ASN A 173 13.95 -12.43 -4.07
CA ASN A 173 14.99 -12.08 -3.11
C ASN A 173 16.41 -12.13 -3.74
N ASP A 174 16.71 -13.12 -4.57
CA ASP A 174 18.00 -13.27 -5.27
C ASP A 174 18.32 -12.04 -6.17
N ARG A 175 17.30 -11.33 -6.67
CA ARG A 175 17.49 -10.11 -7.50
C ARG A 175 17.95 -8.91 -6.67
N LEU A 176 17.70 -8.92 -5.36
CA LEU A 176 18.01 -7.83 -4.42
C LEU A 176 19.33 -8.03 -3.69
N LEU A 177 19.97 -9.20 -3.83
CA LEU A 177 21.18 -9.58 -3.11
C LEU A 177 22.43 -9.47 -3.97
N VAL A 178 23.59 -9.39 -3.31
CA VAL A 178 24.86 -9.74 -3.93
C VAL A 178 25.14 -11.20 -3.61
N VAL A 179 25.22 -12.06 -4.63
CA VAL A 179 25.44 -13.50 -4.47
C VAL A 179 26.80 -13.82 -5.08
N ASN A 180 27.72 -14.38 -4.28
CA ASN A 180 29.09 -14.71 -4.71
C ASN A 180 29.86 -13.52 -5.31
N GLY A 181 29.62 -12.31 -4.81
CA GLY A 181 30.25 -11.08 -5.32
C GLY A 181 29.54 -10.44 -6.52
N GLU A 182 28.57 -11.13 -7.12
CA GLU A 182 27.80 -10.61 -8.25
C GLU A 182 26.49 -9.95 -7.78
N PRO A 183 26.24 -8.68 -8.13
CA PRO A 183 24.99 -8.02 -7.78
C PRO A 183 23.83 -8.62 -8.56
N GLY A 184 22.75 -8.95 -7.84
CA GLY A 184 21.48 -9.34 -8.43
C GLY A 184 20.91 -8.24 -9.32
N GLN A 185 20.03 -8.63 -10.25
CA GLN A 185 19.54 -7.76 -11.33
C GLN A 185 18.95 -6.44 -10.83
N ASP A 186 18.31 -6.44 -9.65
CA ASP A 186 17.66 -5.27 -9.05
C ASP A 186 18.46 -4.64 -7.90
N TYR A 187 19.65 -5.15 -7.59
CA TYR A 187 20.49 -4.65 -6.49
C TYR A 187 20.76 -3.15 -6.61
N HIS A 188 20.99 -2.65 -7.83
CA HIS A 188 21.22 -1.23 -8.10
C HIS A 188 20.06 -0.31 -7.66
N LYS A 189 18.84 -0.84 -7.52
CA LYS A 189 17.64 -0.12 -7.08
C LYS A 189 17.58 0.02 -5.56
N VAL A 190 18.24 -0.86 -4.83
CA VAL A 190 18.14 -0.97 -3.36
C VAL A 190 19.47 -0.72 -2.63
N ARG A 191 20.60 -0.65 -3.35
CA ARG A 191 21.95 -0.48 -2.76
C ARG A 191 22.13 0.77 -1.88
N HIS A 192 21.26 1.77 -2.01
CA HIS A 192 21.29 2.99 -1.20
C HIS A 192 20.57 2.82 0.15
N ILE A 193 19.82 1.73 0.35
CA ILE A 193 19.01 1.48 1.55
C ILE A 193 19.93 0.91 2.66
N PRO A 194 20.04 1.57 3.83
CA PRO A 194 20.94 1.14 4.90
C PRO A 194 20.60 -0.23 5.53
N SER A 195 19.33 -0.60 5.59
CA SER A 195 18.88 -1.85 6.20
C SER A 195 17.98 -2.66 5.27
N ILE A 196 18.49 -3.77 4.75
CA ILE A 196 17.71 -4.73 3.97
C ILE A 196 17.61 -6.03 4.78
N ARG A 197 16.38 -6.50 5.02
CA ARG A 197 16.11 -7.77 5.69
C ARG A 197 15.27 -8.64 4.78
N LEU A 198 15.81 -9.76 4.32
CA LEU A 198 15.08 -10.75 3.53
C LEU A 198 14.85 -11.97 4.42
N ILE A 199 13.59 -12.28 4.70
CA ILE A 199 13.21 -13.36 5.61
C ILE A 199 12.49 -14.44 4.80
N ASP A 200 13.18 -15.57 4.62
CA ASP A 200 12.63 -16.74 3.92
C ASP A 200 11.74 -17.57 4.85
N GLN A 201 10.86 -18.42 4.27
CA GLN A 201 10.28 -19.53 5.02
C GLN A 201 11.35 -20.63 5.14
N GLN A 202 11.83 -20.88 6.34
CA GLN A 202 12.28 -22.23 6.70
C GLN A 202 11.05 -23.01 7.12
N ILE A 203 10.47 -23.80 6.21
CA ILE A 203 9.85 -25.10 6.51
C ILE A 203 10.15 -26.03 5.33
#